data_AF-A0A4Z0ZZ76-F1
#
_entry.id   AF-A0A4Z0ZZ76-F1
#
_cell.length_a   1.000
_cell.length_b   1.000
_cell.length_c   1.000
_cell.angle_alpha   90.00
_cell.angle_beta   90.00
_cell.angle_gamma   90.00
#
_symmetry.space_group_name_H-M   'P 1'
#
loop_
_entity.id
_entity.type
_entity.pdbx_description
1 polymer ?
#
loop_
_entity_poly.entity_id
_entity_poly.type
_entity_poly.pdbx_seq_one_letter_code
_entity_poly.pdbx_strand_id
1 'polypeptide(L)'
;MDSKERASLIREANTAFNAGDIRKARELFLKTDYKDGLIRLGDHFMYDRKLPMLAFGYYKKAGRQDKVDEIFQRMVYALSVWLGRDKWKLPAAANQMESTRSTDSRPLNPDDFVVHPILKAKALEILSSKR
;
A
#
# COMPACT_ATOMS: atom_id res chain seq x y z
N MET A 1 -20.29 -20.56 -2.70
CA MET A 1 -21.22 -19.99 -1.70
C MET A 1 -22.41 -19.44 -2.44
N ASP A 2 -23.62 -19.79 -2.00
CA ASP A 2 -24.85 -19.26 -2.59
C ASP A 2 -25.05 -17.78 -2.24
N SER A 3 -25.79 -17.03 -3.07
CA SER A 3 -26.02 -15.59 -2.87
C SER A 3 -26.76 -15.29 -1.57
N LYS A 4 -27.76 -16.10 -1.19
CA LYS A 4 -28.51 -15.91 0.07
C LYS A 4 -27.65 -16.22 1.28
N GLU A 5 -26.87 -17.29 1.19
CA GLU A 5 -25.90 -17.66 2.22
C GLU A 5 -24.87 -16.55 2.43
N ARG A 6 -24.30 -16.01 1.34
CA ARG A 6 -23.36 -14.90 1.39
C ARG A 6 -23.96 -13.67 2.05
N ALA A 7 -25.18 -13.30 1.67
CA ALA A 7 -25.87 -12.16 2.25
C ALA A 7 -26.13 -12.33 3.77
N SER A 8 -26.49 -13.54 4.20
CA SER A 8 -26.67 -13.86 5.62
C SER A 8 -25.37 -13.67 6.41
N LEU A 9 -24.26 -14.22 5.91
CA LEU A 9 -22.95 -14.06 6.56
C LEU A 9 -22.48 -12.61 6.60
N ILE A 10 -22.76 -11.81 5.56
CA ILE A 10 -22.42 -10.37 5.56
C ILE A 10 -23.20 -9.64 6.66
N ARG A 11 -24.48 -9.95 6.86
CA ARG A 11 -25.29 -9.35 7.94
C ARG A 11 -24.73 -9.74 9.30
N GLU A 12 -24.40 -11.00 9.50
CA GLU A 12 -23.77 -11.47 10.73
C GLU A 12 -22.41 -10.79 10.99
N ALA A 13 -21.59 -10.65 9.95
CA ALA A 13 -20.31 -9.96 10.02
C ALA A 13 -20.47 -8.50 10.43
N ASN A 14 -21.44 -7.80 9.84
CA ASN A 14 -21.77 -6.42 10.18
C ASN A 14 -22.23 -6.29 11.64
N THR A 15 -23.09 -7.19 12.11
CA THR A 15 -23.52 -7.23 13.51
C THR A 15 -22.34 -7.46 14.45
N ALA A 16 -21.47 -8.43 14.15
CA ALA A 16 -20.28 -8.70 14.94
C ALA A 16 -19.33 -7.49 14.98
N PHE A 17 -19.10 -6.84 13.85
CA PHE A 17 -18.26 -5.65 13.77
C PHE A 17 -18.81 -4.51 14.63
N ASN A 18 -20.12 -4.24 14.51
CA ASN A 18 -20.79 -3.19 15.28
C ASN A 18 -20.78 -3.48 16.79
N ALA A 19 -20.77 -4.76 17.19
CA ALA A 19 -20.63 -5.18 18.58
C ALA A 19 -19.17 -5.15 19.09
N GLY A 20 -18.18 -4.81 18.25
CA GLY A 20 -16.77 -4.82 18.60
C GLY A 20 -16.12 -6.20 18.57
N ASP A 21 -16.83 -7.24 18.14
CA ASP A 21 -16.24 -8.58 17.90
C ASP A 21 -15.52 -8.58 16.54
N ILE A 22 -14.37 -7.91 16.52
CA ILE A 22 -13.54 -7.74 15.33
C ILE A 22 -12.99 -9.08 14.83
N ARG A 23 -12.78 -10.07 15.72
CA ARG A 23 -12.29 -11.40 15.30
C ARG A 23 -13.33 -12.12 14.46
N LYS A 24 -14.57 -12.21 14.96
CA LYS A 24 -15.67 -12.84 14.23
C LYS A 24 -16.00 -12.09 12.94
N ALA A 25 -16.08 -10.76 13.01
CA ALA A 25 -16.30 -9.94 11.82
C ALA A 25 -15.23 -10.18 10.74
N ARG A 26 -13.96 -10.25 11.14
CA ARG A 26 -12.85 -10.54 10.24
C ARG A 26 -13.00 -11.86 9.52
N GLU A 27 -13.30 -12.93 10.24
CA GLU A 27 -13.47 -14.27 9.65
C GLU A 27 -14.58 -14.26 8.59
N LEU A 28 -15.71 -13.66 8.91
CA LEU A 28 -16.87 -13.61 8.02
C LEU A 28 -16.64 -12.67 6.81
N PHE A 29 -16.03 -11.50 6.99
CA PHE A 29 -15.69 -10.62 5.88
C PHE A 29 -14.66 -11.25 4.93
N LEU A 30 -13.65 -11.95 5.48
CA LEU A 30 -12.68 -12.67 4.66
C LEU A 30 -13.31 -13.84 3.89
N LYS A 31 -14.23 -14.58 4.53
CA LYS A 31 -14.95 -15.71 3.92
C LYS A 31 -15.89 -15.28 2.78
N THR A 32 -16.53 -14.13 2.92
CA THR A 32 -17.50 -13.59 1.93
C THR A 32 -16.87 -12.70 0.87
N ASP A 33 -15.59 -12.34 1.03
CA ASP A 33 -14.88 -11.35 0.21
C ASP A 33 -15.68 -10.04 0.07
N TYR A 34 -16.28 -9.61 1.17
CA TYR A 34 -17.12 -8.42 1.19
C TYR A 34 -16.26 -7.16 1.29
N LYS A 35 -16.08 -6.47 0.16
CA LYS A 35 -15.18 -5.32 0.00
C LYS A 35 -15.37 -4.27 1.08
N ASP A 36 -16.59 -3.79 1.33
CA ASP A 36 -16.81 -2.75 2.35
C ASP A 36 -16.42 -3.23 3.75
N GLY A 37 -16.70 -4.48 4.09
CA GLY A 37 -16.27 -5.08 5.35
C GLY A 37 -14.75 -5.17 5.50
N LEU A 38 -14.05 -5.50 4.41
CA LEU A 38 -12.58 -5.48 4.37
C LEU A 38 -12.03 -4.05 4.52
N ILE A 39 -12.65 -3.05 3.90
CA ILE A 39 -12.29 -1.64 4.07
C ILE A 39 -12.46 -1.22 5.54
N ARG A 40 -13.58 -1.56 6.17
CA ARG A 40 -13.85 -1.28 7.58
C ARG A 40 -12.83 -1.92 8.53
N LEU A 41 -12.41 -3.16 8.25
CA LEU A 41 -11.30 -3.79 9.00
C LEU A 41 -9.99 -3.04 8.76
N GLY A 42 -9.72 -2.66 7.51
CA GLY A 42 -8.57 -1.83 7.16
C GLY A 42 -8.54 -0.55 7.99
N ASP A 43 -9.63 0.20 8.02
CA ASP A 43 -9.78 1.45 8.77
C ASP A 43 -9.61 1.24 10.28
N HIS A 44 -10.21 0.19 10.83
CA HIS A 44 -10.05 -0.18 12.24
C HIS A 44 -8.58 -0.42 12.60
N PHE A 45 -7.87 -1.21 11.80
CA PHE A 45 -6.45 -1.45 12.06
C PHE A 45 -5.59 -0.22 11.79
N MET A 46 -5.90 0.58 10.77
CA MET A 46 -5.13 1.75 10.36
C MET A 46 -5.23 2.87 11.39
N TYR A 47 -6.45 3.22 11.81
CA TYR A 47 -6.72 4.43 12.57
C TYR A 47 -6.95 4.16 14.06
N ASP A 48 -7.75 3.14 14.40
CA ASP A 48 -8.07 2.86 15.81
C ASP A 48 -6.90 2.15 16.50
N ARG A 49 -6.34 1.13 15.84
CA ARG A 49 -5.25 0.32 16.40
C ARG A 49 -3.86 0.86 16.07
N LYS A 50 -3.75 1.76 15.09
CA LYS A 50 -2.47 2.32 14.59
C LYS A 50 -1.50 1.23 14.09
N LEU A 51 -2.04 0.22 13.42
CA LEU A 51 -1.35 -0.94 12.86
C LEU A 51 -1.44 -0.94 11.32
N PRO A 52 -0.76 -0.01 10.62
CA PRO A 52 -0.87 0.15 9.16
C PRO A 52 -0.46 -1.11 8.38
N MET A 53 0.49 -1.90 8.89
CA MET A 53 0.91 -3.15 8.24
C MET A 53 -0.17 -4.23 8.25
N LEU A 54 -1.01 -4.27 9.29
CA LEU A 54 -2.18 -5.15 9.33
C LEU A 54 -3.28 -4.63 8.39
N ALA A 55 -3.50 -3.31 8.37
CA ALA A 55 -4.48 -2.67 7.50
C ALA A 55 -4.20 -2.92 6.01
N PHE A 56 -2.91 -2.91 5.60
CA PHE A 56 -2.46 -3.15 4.23
C PHE A 56 -3.10 -4.40 3.60
N GLY A 57 -3.12 -5.52 4.33
CA GLY A 57 -3.68 -6.77 3.81
C GLY A 57 -5.15 -6.67 3.44
N TYR A 58 -5.94 -5.96 4.25
CA TYR A 58 -7.37 -5.78 4.01
C TYR A 58 -7.64 -4.79 2.87
N TYR A 59 -6.93 -3.66 2.82
CA TYR A 59 -7.07 -2.69 1.72
C TYR A 59 -6.67 -3.29 0.38
N LYS A 60 -5.57 -4.06 0.33
CA LYS A 60 -5.16 -4.77 -0.87
C LYS A 60 -6.24 -5.76 -1.34
N LYS A 61 -6.80 -6.55 -0.42
CA LYS A 61 -7.87 -7.51 -0.75
C LYS A 61 -9.17 -6.80 -1.23
N ALA A 62 -9.50 -5.66 -0.64
CA ALA A 62 -10.65 -4.85 -1.04
C ALA A 62 -10.46 -4.09 -2.37
N GLY A 63 -9.22 -4.00 -2.88
CA GLY A 63 -8.88 -3.20 -4.06
C GLY A 63 -8.81 -1.69 -3.78
N ARG A 64 -8.52 -1.26 -2.55
CA ARG A 64 -8.31 0.15 -2.18
C ARG A 64 -6.86 0.56 -2.41
N GLN A 65 -6.50 0.78 -3.67
CA GLN A 65 -5.13 1.16 -4.06
C GLN A 65 -4.69 2.49 -3.42
N ASP A 66 -5.60 3.45 -3.29
CA ASP A 66 -5.37 4.72 -2.61
C ASP A 66 -4.83 4.53 -1.18
N LYS A 67 -5.40 3.58 -0.43
CA LYS A 67 -4.96 3.27 0.94
C LYS A 67 -3.68 2.46 0.99
N VAL A 68 -3.46 1.59 0.01
CA VAL A 68 -2.18 0.88 -0.16
C VAL A 68 -1.05 1.88 -0.42
N ASP A 69 -1.27 2.83 -1.32
CA ASP A 69 -0.31 3.88 -1.67
C ASP A 69 -0.03 4.80 -0.47
N GLU A 70 -1.07 5.15 0.30
CA GLU A 70 -0.93 5.91 1.54
C GLU A 70 0.02 5.22 2.54
N ILE A 71 -0.14 3.91 2.75
CA ILE A 71 0.74 3.13 3.63
C ILE A 71 2.16 3.09 3.06
N PHE A 72 2.31 2.89 1.75
CA PHE A 72 3.63 2.87 1.10
C PHE A 72 4.37 4.20 1.22
N GLN A 73 3.69 5.32 0.97
CA GLN A 73 4.25 6.66 1.13
C GLN A 73 4.72 6.92 2.57
N ARG A 74 3.93 6.50 3.58
CA ARG A 74 4.32 6.60 4.99
C ARG A 74 5.58 5.79 5.31
N MET A 75 5.73 4.60 4.73
CA MET A 75 6.94 3.78 4.90
C MET A 75 8.17 4.42 4.25
N VAL A 76 8.04 4.90 3.00
CA VAL A 76 9.13 5.60 2.30
C VAL A 76 9.54 6.86 3.06
N TYR A 77 8.57 7.61 3.60
CA TYR A 77 8.85 8.77 4.43
C TYR A 77 9.57 8.42 5.73
N ALA A 78 9.13 7.39 6.45
CA ALA A 78 9.80 6.94 7.66
C ALA A 78 11.26 6.52 7.37
N LEU A 79 11.48 5.82 6.25
CA LEU A 79 12.80 5.43 5.78
C LEU A 79 13.68 6.64 5.42
N SER A 80 13.14 7.65 4.74
CA SER A 80 13.90 8.86 4.38
C SER A 80 14.32 9.67 5.61
N VAL A 81 13.47 9.71 6.64
CA VAL A 81 13.81 10.31 7.94
C VAL A 81 14.95 9.54 8.60
N TRP A 82 14.90 8.20 8.62
CA TRP A 82 15.96 7.36 9.20
C TRP A 82 17.29 7.47 8.47
N LEU A 83 17.28 7.59 7.14
CA LEU A 83 18.51 7.74 6.34
C LEU A 83 19.17 9.11 6.49
N GLY A 84 18.47 10.08 7.09
CA GLY A 84 18.89 11.47 7.20
C GLY A 84 18.50 12.27 5.96
N ARG A 85 17.72 13.34 6.15
CA ARG A 85 17.26 14.23 5.08
C ARG A 85 18.40 14.82 4.24
N ASP A 86 19.59 14.94 4.83
CA ASP A 86 20.78 15.52 4.18
C ASP A 86 21.43 14.60 3.13
N LYS A 87 21.17 13.29 3.21
CA LYS A 87 21.66 12.32 2.21
C LYS A 87 20.76 12.26 0.97
N TRP A 88 19.59 12.88 1.03
CA TRP A 88 18.64 12.99 -0.08
C TRP A 88 18.65 14.42 -0.65
N LYS A 89 19.84 14.93 -0.99
CA LYS A 89 19.92 16.07 -1.91
C LYS A 89 19.63 15.52 -3.31
N LEU A 90 18.40 15.72 -3.77
CA LEU A 90 18.11 15.64 -5.20
C LEU A 90 19.11 16.57 -5.92
N PRO A 91 19.84 16.13 -6.95
CA PRO A 91 20.65 17.04 -7.73
C PRO A 91 19.74 18.16 -8.24
N ALA A 92 20.19 19.41 -8.11
CA ALA A 92 19.43 20.63 -8.38
C ALA A 92 18.85 20.74 -9.82
N ALA A 93 19.13 19.77 -10.69
CA ALA A 93 18.58 19.67 -12.04
C ALA A 93 17.10 19.23 -12.08
N ALA A 94 16.53 18.67 -11.01
CA ALA A 94 15.14 18.17 -11.03
C ALA A 94 14.07 19.27 -10.87
N ASN A 95 14.44 20.50 -10.51
CA ASN A 95 13.52 21.63 -10.35
C ASN A 95 13.28 22.46 -11.63
N GLN A 96 13.65 21.96 -12.81
CA GLN A 96 13.34 22.61 -14.11
C GLN A 96 12.53 21.72 -15.06
N MET A 97 11.70 20.82 -14.54
CA MET A 97 10.86 19.96 -15.38
C MET A 97 9.41 19.91 -14.89
N GLU A 98 8.87 21.07 -14.57
CA GLU A 98 7.44 21.23 -14.32
C GLU A 98 6.86 22.26 -15.29
N SER A 99 6.90 21.95 -16.60
CA SER A 99 6.02 22.61 -17.59
C SER A 99 6.02 21.94 -18.98
N THR A 100 5.81 20.62 -19.11
CA THR A 100 5.28 20.07 -20.37
C THR A 100 4.67 18.69 -20.15
N ARG A 101 3.33 18.65 -20.04
CA ARG A 101 2.56 17.42 -20.22
C ARG A 101 2.49 17.15 -21.73
N SER A 102 3.44 16.40 -22.26
CA SER A 102 3.30 15.75 -23.55
C SER A 102 3.00 14.27 -23.30
N THR A 103 1.84 13.84 -23.80
CA THR A 103 1.45 12.44 -23.89
C THR A 103 2.30 11.75 -24.94
N ASP A 104 3.53 11.36 -24.59
CA ASP A 104 4.35 10.50 -25.44
C ASP A 104 4.18 9.04 -25.03
N SER A 105 3.48 8.28 -25.89
CA SER A 105 3.29 6.84 -25.79
C SER A 105 4.54 6.09 -26.27
N ARG A 106 5.70 6.35 -25.66
CA ARG A 106 6.92 5.56 -25.91
C ARG A 106 7.15 4.59 -24.75
N PRO A 107 7.51 3.32 -25.02
CA PRO A 107 7.85 2.39 -23.94
C PRO A 107 9.04 2.93 -23.15
N LEU A 108 8.90 2.95 -21.82
CA LEU A 108 9.93 3.41 -20.89
C LEU A 108 11.21 2.56 -21.06
N ASN A 109 12.31 3.22 -21.39
CA ASN A 109 13.64 2.62 -21.46
C ASN A 109 14.24 2.58 -20.04
N PRO A 110 14.94 1.51 -19.64
CA PRO A 110 15.73 1.49 -18.40
C PRO A 110 16.60 2.73 -18.15
N ASP A 111 17.09 3.38 -19.21
CA ASP A 111 17.89 4.60 -19.13
C ASP A 111 17.08 5.87 -18.79
N ASP A 112 15.75 5.83 -18.91
CA ASP A 112 14.84 6.93 -18.56
C ASP A 112 14.71 7.11 -17.04
N PHE A 113 15.13 6.11 -16.26
CA PHE A 113 15.05 6.14 -14.81
C PHE A 113 16.34 6.69 -14.22
N VAL A 114 16.27 7.91 -13.67
CA VAL A 114 17.36 8.48 -12.86
C VAL A 114 17.39 7.76 -11.51
N VAL A 115 18.14 6.67 -11.42
CA VAL A 115 18.31 5.90 -10.18
C VAL A 115 19.42 6.52 -9.34
N HIS A 116 19.15 6.81 -8.07
CA HIS A 116 20.14 7.34 -7.13
C HIS A 116 21.37 6.41 -7.04
N PRO A 117 22.62 6.92 -7.07
CA PRO A 117 23.84 6.11 -7.13
C PRO A 117 23.92 5.02 -6.04
N ILE A 118 23.45 5.33 -4.82
CA ILE A 118 23.40 4.39 -3.70
C ILE A 118 22.47 3.20 -3.97
N LEU A 119 21.31 3.43 -4.60
CA LEU A 119 20.36 2.37 -4.93
C LEU A 119 20.90 1.47 -6.04
N LYS A 120 21.57 2.06 -7.04
CA LYS A 120 22.26 1.32 -8.10
C LYS A 120 23.38 0.44 -7.53
N ALA A 121 24.20 0.98 -6.62
CA ALA A 121 25.26 0.23 -5.95
C ALA A 121 24.69 -0.94 -5.15
N LYS A 122 23.61 -0.72 -4.38
CA LYS A 122 22.97 -1.80 -3.59
C LYS A 122 22.34 -2.87 -4.47
N ALA A 123 21.72 -2.49 -5.59
CA ALA A 123 21.17 -3.44 -6.55
C ALA A 123 22.27 -4.32 -7.17
N LEU A 124 23.41 -3.73 -7.53
CA LEU A 124 24.57 -4.47 -8.07
C LEU A 124 25.18 -5.42 -7.03
N GLU A 125 25.27 -5.01 -5.77
CA GLU A 125 25.72 -5.86 -4.66
C GLU A 125 24.81 -7.09 -4.47
N ILE A 126 23.47 -6.89 -4.55
CA ILE A 126 22.50 -7.99 -4.45
C ILE A 126 22.63 -8.95 -5.64
N LEU A 127 22.90 -8.43 -6.85
CA LEU A 127 23.06 -9.23 -8.06
C LEU A 127 24.38 -10.02 -8.07
N SER A 128 25.46 -9.45 -7.52
CA SER A 128 26.75 -10.14 -7.40
C SER A 128 26.76 -11.17 -6.27
N SER A 129 26.03 -10.93 -5.18
CA SER A 129 25.90 -11.87 -4.06
C SER A 129 25.04 -13.11 -4.37
N LYS A 130 24.33 -13.13 -5.51
CA LYS A 130 23.49 -14.26 -5.95
C LYS A 130 24.15 -15.14 -7.03
N ARG A 131 25.44 -14.96 -7.31
CA ARG A 131 26.23 -15.86 -8.18
C ARG A 131 27.14 -16.75 -7.35
#